data_AF-A0A2E1LJW7-F1
#
_entry.id   AF-A0A2E1LJW7-F1
#
_cell.length_a   1.000
_cell.length_b   1.000
_cell.length_c   1.000
_cell.angle_alpha   90.00
_cell.angle_beta   90.00
_cell.angle_gamma   90.00
#
_symmetry.space_group_name_H-M   'P 1'
#
loop_
_entity.id
_entity.type
_entity.pdbx_description
1 polymer ?
#
loop_
_entity_poly.entity_id
_entity_poly.type
_entity_poly.pdbx_seq_one_letter_code
_entity_poly.pdbx_strand_id
1 'polypeptide(L)'
;MHRIMLFLLFFGTALVIPPFAHAQEVRLPTPPVGSRFDYLWSYGGLERYTIISHAGGRLRARLEQDFENDGTVDEVGVQYWDLNSRLWLAHMGANYVSVYSPRPDVELPTAIFDGLYFSDDFDLVTSDGLSDVTSSQQMVNTSCDYLLSDSLIQTQVGTFETIDMVCSDFDIEADGSLPADPSLGYYYTEAWSLALGMPVAQSFGIDQSTGEAADTSVLIAYELK
;
A
#
# COMPACT_ATOMS: atom_id res chain seq x y z
N MET A 1 78.03 -9.31 -13.05
CA MET A 1 76.70 -9.17 -13.67
C MET A 1 75.68 -9.78 -12.71
N HIS A 2 74.83 -8.95 -12.12
CA HIS A 2 73.83 -9.33 -11.12
C HIS A 2 72.60 -9.93 -11.81
N ARG A 3 72.08 -11.07 -11.33
CA ARG A 3 70.77 -11.61 -11.73
C ARG A 3 69.84 -11.52 -10.52
N ILE A 4 68.86 -10.62 -10.61
CA ILE A 4 67.76 -10.48 -9.65
C ILE A 4 66.68 -11.46 -10.09
N MET A 5 66.29 -12.36 -9.19
CA MET A 5 65.22 -13.33 -9.37
C MET A 5 63.92 -12.69 -8.88
N LEU A 6 63.01 -12.38 -9.80
CA LEU A 6 61.71 -11.78 -9.51
C LEU A 6 60.70 -12.91 -9.21
N PHE A 7 60.26 -13.02 -7.95
CA PHE A 7 59.11 -13.84 -7.58
C PHE A 7 57.82 -13.05 -7.87
N LEU A 8 57.02 -13.53 -8.83
CA LEU A 8 55.66 -13.05 -9.06
C LEU A 8 54.70 -13.84 -8.17
N LEU A 9 54.21 -13.19 -7.10
CA LEU A 9 53.09 -13.65 -6.29
C LEU A 9 51.79 -13.44 -7.06
N PHE A 10 51.14 -14.53 -7.47
CA PHE A 10 49.75 -14.51 -7.92
C PHE A 10 48.83 -14.40 -6.70
N PHE A 11 48.38 -13.18 -6.38
CA PHE A 11 47.16 -13.00 -5.59
C PHE A 11 45.98 -13.17 -6.55
N GLY A 12 45.43 -14.38 -6.61
CA GLY A 12 44.12 -14.62 -7.20
C GLY A 12 43.06 -14.04 -6.29
N THR A 13 42.62 -12.81 -6.54
CA THR A 13 41.37 -12.29 -5.99
C THR A 13 40.23 -13.04 -6.68
N ALA A 14 39.76 -14.12 -6.06
CA ALA A 14 38.47 -14.70 -6.41
C ALA A 14 37.41 -13.63 -6.10
N LEU A 15 36.88 -13.02 -7.16
CA LEU A 15 35.68 -12.21 -7.08
C LEU A 15 34.54 -13.15 -6.69
N VAL A 16 34.24 -13.24 -5.39
CA VAL A 16 33.02 -13.86 -4.89
C VAL A 16 31.90 -12.90 -5.25
N ILE A 17 31.27 -13.12 -6.40
CA ILE A 17 30.02 -12.47 -6.75
C ILE A 17 29.00 -13.05 -5.77
N PRO A 18 28.43 -12.26 -4.84
CA PRO A 18 27.35 -12.77 -4.01
C PRO A 18 26.23 -13.25 -4.95
N PRO A 19 25.60 -14.41 -4.68
CA PRO A 19 24.45 -14.79 -5.47
C PRO A 19 23.44 -13.65 -5.40
N PHE A 20 23.02 -13.16 -6.57
CA PHE A 20 21.85 -12.29 -6.65
C PHE A 20 20.74 -13.03 -5.91
N ALA A 21 20.28 -12.47 -4.78
CA ALA A 21 19.06 -12.95 -4.16
C ALA A 21 17.99 -12.86 -5.24
N HIS A 22 17.45 -14.00 -5.66
CA HIS A 22 16.33 -14.00 -6.58
C HIS A 22 15.17 -13.35 -5.83
N ALA A 23 14.72 -12.18 -6.29
CA ALA A 23 13.55 -11.51 -5.74
C ALA A 23 12.39 -12.53 -5.72
N GLN A 24 11.93 -12.88 -4.52
CA GLN A 24 10.86 -13.85 -4.34
C GLN A 24 9.55 -13.18 -4.71
N GLU A 25 8.87 -13.68 -5.74
CA GLU A 25 7.50 -13.24 -6.05
C GLU A 25 6.59 -13.60 -4.88
N VAL A 26 5.89 -12.59 -4.36
CA VAL A 26 4.92 -12.73 -3.29
C VAL A 26 3.54 -12.64 -3.92
N ARG A 27 2.84 -13.78 -3.96
CA ARG A 27 1.48 -13.84 -4.51
C ARG A 27 0.47 -13.58 -3.42
N LEU A 28 -0.08 -12.36 -3.40
CA LEU A 28 -1.28 -12.08 -2.64
C LEU A 28 -2.50 -12.73 -3.31
N PRO A 29 -3.28 -13.55 -2.59
CA PRO A 29 -4.49 -14.12 -3.15
C PRO A 29 -5.47 -13.01 -3.51
N THR A 30 -6.34 -13.28 -4.49
CA THR A 30 -7.48 -12.40 -4.76
C THR A 30 -8.65 -12.91 -3.94
N PRO A 31 -9.19 -12.12 -2.99
CA PRO A 31 -10.31 -12.58 -2.17
C PRO A 31 -11.55 -12.83 -3.06
N PRO A 32 -12.31 -13.93 -2.84
CA PRO A 32 -13.50 -14.24 -3.63
C PRO A 32 -14.58 -13.14 -3.55
N VAL A 33 -15.30 -12.92 -4.65
CA VAL A 33 -16.44 -11.99 -4.67
C VAL A 33 -17.49 -12.40 -3.63
N GLY A 34 -17.87 -11.42 -2.81
CA GLY A 34 -18.79 -11.54 -1.70
C GLY A 34 -18.13 -11.89 -0.36
N SER A 35 -16.81 -12.07 -0.32
CA SER A 35 -16.07 -12.15 0.95
C SER A 35 -16.16 -10.81 1.70
N ARG A 36 -16.10 -10.86 3.03
CA ARG A 36 -16.24 -9.70 3.92
C ARG A 36 -15.07 -9.58 4.88
N PHE A 37 -14.69 -8.35 5.18
CA PHE A 37 -13.61 -8.00 6.08
C PHE A 37 -14.02 -6.78 6.90
N ASP A 38 -14.04 -6.93 8.22
CA ASP A 38 -14.44 -5.89 9.17
C ASP A 38 -13.20 -5.37 9.91
N TYR A 39 -13.05 -4.06 9.96
CA TYR A 39 -11.91 -3.36 10.55
C TYR A 39 -12.38 -2.42 11.66
N LEU A 40 -11.70 -2.49 12.80
CA LEU A 40 -11.87 -1.52 13.88
C LEU A 40 -10.79 -0.46 13.77
N TRP A 41 -11.20 0.81 13.73
CA TRP A 41 -10.30 1.95 13.70
C TRP A 41 -10.00 2.48 15.10
N SER A 42 -8.85 3.14 15.26
CA SER A 42 -8.39 3.73 16.53
C SER A 42 -9.33 4.77 17.11
N TYR A 43 -10.08 5.48 16.27
CA TYR A 43 -11.11 6.43 16.69
C TYR A 43 -12.43 5.74 17.12
N GLY A 44 -12.53 4.42 17.02
CA GLY A 44 -13.66 3.61 17.49
C GLY A 44 -14.61 3.13 16.40
N GLY A 45 -14.51 3.68 15.19
CA GLY A 45 -15.39 3.34 14.06
C GLY A 45 -15.13 1.96 13.48
N LEU A 46 -16.18 1.42 12.86
CA LEU A 46 -16.20 0.13 12.20
C LEU A 46 -16.32 0.31 10.69
N GLU A 47 -15.40 -0.29 9.95
CA GLU A 47 -15.48 -0.36 8.49
C GLU A 47 -15.68 -1.80 8.03
N ARG A 48 -16.64 -2.03 7.14
CA ARG A 48 -16.84 -3.32 6.48
C ARG A 48 -16.59 -3.21 4.98
N TYR A 49 -15.65 -4.01 4.52
CA TYR A 49 -15.38 -4.20 3.10
C TYR A 49 -16.04 -5.50 2.62
N THR A 50 -16.92 -5.41 1.62
CA THR A 50 -17.44 -6.58 0.90
C THR A 50 -16.88 -6.59 -0.51
N ILE A 51 -16.15 -7.64 -0.89
CA ILE A 51 -15.59 -7.74 -2.25
C ILE A 51 -16.71 -7.85 -3.28
N ILE A 52 -16.72 -6.98 -4.29
CA ILE A 52 -17.77 -6.95 -5.32
C ILE A 52 -17.25 -7.30 -6.71
N SER A 53 -15.95 -7.11 -7.01
CA SER A 53 -15.38 -7.45 -8.31
C SER A 53 -13.84 -7.47 -8.28
N HIS A 54 -13.25 -8.20 -9.22
CA HIS A 54 -11.81 -8.19 -9.54
C HIS A 54 -11.56 -7.89 -11.04
N ALA A 55 -12.51 -7.21 -11.72
CA ALA A 55 -12.46 -6.98 -13.16
C ALA A 55 -11.49 -5.87 -13.57
N GLY A 56 -10.78 -6.10 -14.68
CA GLY A 56 -9.87 -5.10 -15.27
C GLY A 56 -8.61 -4.84 -14.46
N GLY A 57 -8.10 -5.83 -13.71
CA GLY A 57 -6.93 -5.66 -12.85
C GLY A 57 -7.18 -4.76 -11.64
N ARG A 58 -8.44 -4.70 -11.18
CA ARG A 58 -8.85 -3.85 -10.05
C ARG A 58 -9.57 -4.70 -9.02
N LEU A 59 -9.11 -4.66 -7.77
CA LEU A 59 -9.86 -5.17 -6.63
C LEU A 59 -10.88 -4.10 -6.22
N ARG A 60 -12.16 -4.47 -6.16
CA ARG A 60 -13.24 -3.56 -5.80
C ARG A 60 -14.00 -4.10 -4.61
N ALA A 61 -14.17 -3.27 -3.60
CA ALA A 61 -14.98 -3.57 -2.44
C ALA A 61 -16.06 -2.50 -2.25
N ARG A 62 -17.26 -2.92 -1.87
CA ARG A 62 -18.21 -2.02 -1.22
C ARG A 62 -17.71 -1.76 0.19
N LEU A 63 -17.62 -0.50 0.57
CA LEU A 63 -17.26 -0.05 1.91
C LEU A 63 -18.54 0.42 2.63
N GLU A 64 -18.73 -0.03 3.85
CA GLU A 64 -19.73 0.46 4.80
C GLU A 64 -18.99 1.00 6.01
N GLN A 65 -19.29 2.24 6.42
CA GLN A 65 -18.65 2.90 7.56
C GLN A 65 -19.72 3.21 8.61
N ASP A 66 -19.46 2.79 9.84
CA ASP A 66 -20.21 3.09 11.06
C ASP A 66 -19.23 3.80 11.99
N PHE A 67 -19.26 5.14 11.97
CA PHE A 67 -18.22 5.96 12.61
C PHE A 67 -18.30 5.88 14.13
N GLU A 68 -19.51 5.78 14.67
CA GLU A 68 -19.80 5.65 16.10
C GLU A 68 -19.73 4.19 16.60
N ASN A 69 -19.71 3.21 15.69
CA ASN A 69 -19.80 1.78 15.97
C ASN A 69 -21.05 1.45 16.81
N ASP A 70 -22.19 2.03 16.42
CA ASP A 70 -23.48 1.86 17.09
C ASP A 70 -24.40 0.84 16.39
N GLY A 71 -23.95 0.28 15.27
CA GLY A 71 -24.67 -0.64 14.41
C GLY A 71 -25.38 0.02 13.24
N THR A 72 -25.31 1.35 13.11
CA THR A 72 -25.87 2.12 12.00
C THR A 72 -24.79 2.44 10.99
N VAL A 73 -25.04 2.17 9.71
CA VAL A 73 -24.12 2.55 8.63
C VAL A 73 -24.37 4.02 8.27
N ASP A 74 -23.38 4.87 8.47
CA ASP A 74 -23.40 6.30 8.16
C ASP A 74 -23.08 6.56 6.69
N GLU A 75 -22.09 5.83 6.17
CA GLU A 75 -21.62 6.00 4.80
C GLU A 75 -21.45 4.67 4.07
N VAL A 76 -21.80 4.69 2.78
CA VAL A 76 -21.57 3.60 1.85
C VAL A 76 -20.81 4.14 0.65
N GLY A 77 -19.70 3.49 0.34
CA GLY A 77 -18.87 3.82 -0.81
C GLY A 77 -18.36 2.60 -1.54
N VAL A 78 -17.51 2.85 -2.54
CA VAL A 78 -16.74 1.82 -3.23
C VAL A 78 -15.26 2.15 -3.13
N GLN A 79 -14.49 1.17 -2.69
CA GLN A 79 -13.05 1.22 -2.59
C GLN A 79 -12.42 0.45 -3.76
N TYR A 80 -11.36 1.02 -4.33
CA TYR A 80 -10.61 0.46 -5.44
C TYR A 80 -9.13 0.34 -5.09
N TRP A 81 -8.56 -0.81 -5.44
CA TRP A 81 -7.12 -1.02 -5.47
C TRP A 81 -6.69 -1.60 -6.81
N ASP A 82 -5.43 -1.39 -7.17
CA ASP A 82 -4.77 -2.20 -8.19
C ASP A 82 -4.64 -3.65 -7.71
N LEU A 83 -5.01 -4.61 -8.57
CA LEU A 83 -5.03 -6.03 -8.20
C LEU A 83 -3.64 -6.69 -8.23
N ASN A 84 -2.61 -6.05 -8.74
CA ASN A 84 -1.26 -6.63 -8.77
C ASN A 84 -0.37 -5.99 -7.71
N SER A 85 -0.49 -4.68 -7.50
CA SER A 85 0.33 -3.92 -6.56
C SER A 85 -0.37 -3.60 -5.24
N ARG A 86 -1.69 -3.80 -5.14
CA ARG A 86 -2.52 -3.36 -3.98
C ARG A 86 -2.46 -1.86 -3.70
N LEU A 87 -1.92 -1.05 -4.61
CA LEU A 87 -1.99 0.40 -4.50
C LEU A 87 -3.45 0.84 -4.45
N TRP A 88 -3.74 1.71 -3.50
CA TRP A 88 -5.03 2.35 -3.36
C TRP A 88 -5.27 3.31 -4.53
N LEU A 89 -6.42 3.22 -5.18
CA LEU A 89 -6.70 3.97 -6.40
C LEU A 89 -7.91 4.89 -6.30
N ALA A 90 -8.91 4.55 -5.51
CA ALA A 90 -10.06 5.44 -5.34
C ALA A 90 -10.95 5.02 -4.19
N HIS A 91 -11.51 6.02 -3.50
CA HIS A 91 -12.71 5.91 -2.69
C HIS A 91 -13.84 6.70 -3.38
N MET A 92 -15.01 6.09 -3.54
CA MET A 92 -16.18 6.75 -4.10
C MET A 92 -17.36 6.58 -3.15
N GLY A 93 -17.50 7.53 -2.22
CA GLY A 93 -18.58 7.63 -1.26
C GLY A 93 -19.63 8.67 -1.68
N ALA A 94 -20.72 8.73 -0.91
CA ALA A 94 -21.75 9.73 -1.14
C ALA A 94 -21.29 11.13 -0.71
N ASN A 95 -20.50 11.20 0.36
CA ASN A 95 -20.05 12.46 0.98
C ASN A 95 -18.62 12.82 0.59
N TYR A 96 -17.85 11.87 0.08
CA TYR A 96 -16.49 12.11 -0.35
C TYR A 96 -16.10 11.23 -1.53
N VAL A 97 -15.39 11.83 -2.49
CA VAL A 97 -14.79 11.11 -3.61
C VAL A 97 -13.31 11.46 -3.66
N SER A 98 -12.48 10.44 -3.77
CA SER A 98 -11.05 10.58 -4.06
C SER A 98 -10.66 9.56 -5.12
N VAL A 99 -10.02 10.01 -6.19
CA VAL A 99 -9.56 9.17 -7.29
C VAL A 99 -8.10 9.47 -7.57
N TYR A 100 -7.25 8.48 -7.33
CA TYR A 100 -5.84 8.42 -7.71
C TYR A 100 -5.71 7.66 -9.03
N SER A 101 -5.49 8.41 -10.11
CA SER A 101 -5.28 7.84 -11.44
C SER A 101 -3.79 7.86 -11.79
N PRO A 102 -3.17 6.72 -12.12
CA PRO A 102 -1.79 6.74 -12.62
C PRO A 102 -1.74 7.56 -13.91
N ARG A 103 -0.69 8.38 -14.07
CA ARG A 103 -0.50 9.14 -15.31
C ARG A 103 -0.29 8.20 -16.51
N PRO A 104 -0.54 8.64 -17.76
CA PRO A 104 -0.57 7.76 -18.93
C PRO A 104 0.72 6.97 -19.20
N ASP A 105 1.86 7.47 -18.71
CA ASP A 105 3.19 6.89 -18.82
C ASP A 105 3.62 6.03 -17.63
N VAL A 106 2.79 5.93 -16.59
CA VAL A 106 3.05 5.13 -15.40
C VAL A 106 2.65 3.67 -15.64
N GLU A 107 3.63 2.78 -15.49
CA GLU A 107 3.42 1.33 -15.51
C GLU A 107 3.32 0.81 -14.09
N LEU A 108 2.09 0.48 -13.65
CA LEU A 108 1.88 -0.11 -12.33
C LEU A 108 2.56 -1.48 -12.21
N PRO A 109 3.03 -1.86 -11.01
CA PRO A 109 3.64 -3.16 -10.79
C PRO A 109 2.72 -4.30 -11.23
N THR A 110 3.25 -5.24 -12.03
CA THR A 110 2.46 -6.38 -12.52
C THR A 110 2.44 -7.56 -11.54
N ALA A 111 3.30 -7.53 -10.53
CA ALA A 111 3.35 -8.47 -9.42
C ALA A 111 4.12 -7.82 -8.25
N ILE A 112 3.90 -8.33 -7.04
CA ILE A 112 4.66 -7.93 -5.84
C ILE A 112 5.81 -8.91 -5.62
N PHE A 113 6.96 -8.38 -5.25
CA PHE A 113 8.14 -9.15 -4.86
C PHE A 113 8.65 -8.60 -3.54
N ASP A 114 9.28 -9.44 -2.73
CA ASP A 114 9.99 -8.98 -1.55
C ASP A 114 11.15 -8.06 -1.96
N GLY A 115 11.19 -6.85 -1.39
CA GLY A 115 12.12 -5.78 -1.76
C GLY A 115 11.73 -5.00 -3.01
N LEU A 116 10.49 -5.14 -3.52
CA LEU A 116 9.99 -4.28 -4.60
C LEU A 116 9.88 -2.84 -4.10
N TYR A 117 10.37 -1.90 -4.91
CA TYR A 117 10.14 -0.46 -4.74
C TYR A 117 9.37 0.07 -5.95
N PHE A 118 8.37 0.90 -5.68
CA PHE A 118 7.58 1.62 -6.68
C PHE A 118 7.59 3.11 -6.33
N SER A 119 7.72 4.00 -7.32
CA SER A 119 7.54 5.44 -7.16
C SER A 119 7.19 6.06 -8.50
N ASP A 120 6.02 6.69 -8.57
CA ASP A 120 5.50 7.29 -9.80
C ASP A 120 4.40 8.31 -9.49
N ASP A 121 4.04 9.09 -10.52
CA ASP A 121 3.10 10.22 -10.41
C ASP A 121 1.65 9.81 -10.73
N PHE A 122 0.73 10.31 -9.89
CA PHE A 122 -0.71 10.11 -10.00
C PHE A 122 -1.41 11.46 -10.10
N ASP A 123 -2.46 11.51 -10.89
CA ASP A 123 -3.45 12.57 -10.84
C ASP A 123 -4.45 12.25 -9.72
N LEU A 124 -4.54 13.13 -8.73
CA LEU A 124 -5.50 13.06 -7.64
C LEU A 124 -6.64 14.04 -7.88
N VAL A 125 -7.85 13.50 -7.92
CA VAL A 125 -9.09 14.27 -7.92
C VAL A 125 -9.85 14.02 -6.62
N THR A 126 -10.16 15.08 -5.88
CA THR A 126 -11.00 15.00 -4.67
C THR A 126 -12.22 15.92 -4.78
N SER A 127 -13.33 15.52 -4.15
CA SER A 127 -14.59 16.26 -4.16
C SER A 127 -15.45 15.89 -2.94
N ASP A 128 -16.33 16.80 -2.50
CA ASP A 128 -17.23 16.63 -1.36
C ASP A 128 -18.46 15.75 -1.72
N GLY A 129 -18.21 14.64 -2.43
CA GLY A 129 -19.20 13.64 -2.78
C GLY A 129 -19.72 13.71 -4.21
N LEU A 130 -20.57 12.74 -4.56
CA LEU A 130 -21.03 12.55 -5.95
C LEU A 130 -21.92 13.68 -6.49
N SER A 131 -22.51 14.49 -5.61
CA SER A 131 -23.35 15.64 -6.00
C SER A 131 -22.56 16.94 -6.12
N ASP A 132 -21.31 16.97 -5.65
CA ASP A 132 -20.49 18.16 -5.78
C ASP A 132 -19.88 18.23 -7.20
N VAL A 133 -20.02 19.41 -7.80
CA VAL A 133 -19.46 19.72 -9.13
C VAL A 133 -18.16 20.50 -9.04
N THR A 134 -17.74 20.83 -7.81
CA THR A 134 -16.41 21.37 -7.53
C THR A 134 -15.48 20.21 -7.18
N SER A 135 -14.26 20.25 -7.72
CA SER A 135 -13.24 19.24 -7.45
C SER A 135 -11.89 19.93 -7.32
N SER A 136 -11.10 19.51 -6.35
CA SER A 136 -9.66 19.77 -6.33
C SER A 136 -8.96 18.80 -7.25
N GLN A 137 -7.95 19.29 -7.95
CA GLN A 137 -7.04 18.48 -8.74
C GLN A 137 -5.63 18.81 -8.27
N GLN A 138 -4.88 17.77 -7.94
CA GLN A 138 -3.47 17.86 -7.60
C GLN A 138 -2.73 16.69 -8.20
N MET A 139 -1.42 16.86 -8.37
CA MET A 139 -0.55 15.79 -8.80
C MET A 139 0.20 15.31 -7.57
N VAL A 140 0.30 14.00 -7.39
CA VAL A 140 0.90 13.37 -6.23
C VAL A 140 1.92 12.35 -6.72
N ASN A 141 3.10 12.29 -6.12
CA ASN A 141 3.98 11.15 -6.27
C ASN A 141 3.70 10.16 -5.15
N THR A 142 3.33 8.95 -5.52
CA THR A 142 3.17 7.84 -4.58
C THR A 142 4.39 6.95 -4.70
N SER A 143 5.03 6.69 -3.57
CA SER A 143 6.10 5.69 -3.47
C SER A 143 5.77 4.64 -2.44
N CYS A 144 6.12 3.38 -2.71
CA CYS A 144 5.87 2.24 -1.83
C CYS A 144 7.03 1.24 -1.87
N ASP A 145 7.50 0.86 -0.69
CA ASP A 145 8.33 -0.31 -0.46
C ASP A 145 7.46 -1.50 -0.07
N TYR A 146 7.78 -2.67 -0.63
CA TYR A 146 7.11 -3.94 -0.35
C TYR A 146 8.09 -4.90 0.29
N LEU A 147 7.84 -5.27 1.55
CA LEU A 147 8.77 -6.06 2.36
C LEU A 147 8.03 -7.24 2.98
N LEU A 148 8.51 -8.45 2.75
CA LEU A 148 7.98 -9.62 3.45
C LEU A 148 8.24 -9.43 4.95
N SER A 149 7.18 -9.51 5.76
CA SER A 149 7.33 -9.25 7.18
C SER A 149 8.08 -10.40 7.86
N ASP A 150 9.12 -10.06 8.62
CA ASP A 150 9.87 -11.02 9.45
C ASP A 150 9.06 -11.47 10.68
N SER A 151 7.92 -10.84 10.93
CA SER A 151 7.07 -11.09 12.09
C SER A 151 5.64 -11.40 11.68
N LEU A 152 4.97 -12.20 12.51
CA LEU A 152 3.56 -12.48 12.33
C LEU A 152 2.73 -11.40 13.01
N ILE A 153 1.70 -10.92 12.33
CA ILE A 153 0.75 -9.98 12.92
C ILE A 153 -0.38 -10.76 13.59
N GLN A 154 -0.52 -10.55 14.89
CA GLN A 154 -1.60 -11.11 15.68
C GLN A 154 -2.76 -10.12 15.75
N THR A 155 -3.93 -10.60 15.35
CA THR A 155 -5.23 -9.92 15.50
C THR A 155 -6.13 -10.76 16.40
N GLN A 156 -7.34 -10.29 16.67
CA GLN A 156 -8.32 -11.09 17.39
C GLN A 156 -8.86 -12.30 16.60
N VAL A 157 -8.74 -12.28 15.27
CA VAL A 157 -9.24 -13.35 14.38
C VAL A 157 -8.17 -14.35 13.95
N GLY A 158 -6.92 -14.13 14.35
CA GLY A 158 -5.82 -15.04 14.03
C GLY A 158 -4.48 -14.33 13.93
N THR A 159 -3.48 -15.13 13.56
CA THR A 159 -2.10 -14.69 13.36
C THR A 159 -1.75 -14.89 11.88
N PHE A 160 -1.18 -13.86 11.25
CA PHE A 160 -1.00 -13.80 9.81
C PHE A 160 0.46 -13.56 9.42
N GLU A 161 0.92 -14.32 8.42
CA GLU A 161 2.06 -13.92 7.59
C GLU A 161 1.61 -12.79 6.66
N THR A 162 2.46 -11.79 6.50
CA THR A 162 2.11 -10.55 5.79
C THR A 162 3.25 -10.06 4.90
N ILE A 163 2.90 -9.27 3.90
CA ILE A 163 3.81 -8.34 3.24
C ILE A 163 3.44 -6.94 3.66
N ASP A 164 4.43 -6.20 4.16
CA ASP A 164 4.29 -4.82 4.57
C ASP A 164 4.44 -3.93 3.33
N MET A 165 3.44 -3.08 3.12
CA MET A 165 3.49 -1.97 2.18
C MET A 165 3.77 -0.71 2.99
N VAL A 166 4.91 -0.08 2.76
CA VAL A 166 5.30 1.17 3.41
C VAL A 166 5.33 2.25 2.36
N CYS A 167 4.39 3.19 2.45
CA CYS A 167 4.13 4.13 1.38
C CYS A 167 4.21 5.58 1.84
N SER A 168 4.43 6.46 0.87
CA SER A 168 4.33 7.90 1.05
C SER A 168 3.76 8.56 -0.19
N ASP A 169 2.93 9.57 0.05
CA ASP A 169 2.35 10.45 -0.96
C ASP A 169 2.90 11.87 -0.77
N PHE A 170 3.41 12.45 -1.85
CA PHE A 170 3.89 13.84 -1.87
C PHE A 170 3.17 14.65 -2.92
N ASP A 171 2.57 15.76 -2.53
CA ASP A 171 2.06 16.74 -3.48
C ASP A 171 3.21 17.30 -4.32
N ILE A 172 3.08 17.19 -5.64
CA ILE A 172 4.08 17.68 -6.58
C ILE A 172 3.93 19.20 -6.72
N GLU A 173 5.05 19.91 -6.59
CA GLU A 173 5.08 21.36 -6.68
C GLU A 173 4.69 21.85 -8.09
N ALA A 174 4.34 23.14 -8.21
CA ALA A 174 3.92 23.72 -9.48
C ALA A 174 4.99 23.67 -10.59
N ASP A 175 6.26 23.51 -10.22
CA ASP A 175 7.39 23.34 -11.15
C ASP A 175 7.65 21.86 -11.52
N GLY A 176 6.84 20.93 -11.00
CA GLY A 176 6.95 19.50 -11.23
C GLY A 176 7.93 18.78 -10.32
N SER A 177 8.51 19.45 -9.32
CA SER A 177 9.45 18.82 -8.39
C SER A 177 8.75 18.22 -7.16
N LEU A 178 9.42 17.26 -6.52
CA LEU A 178 9.03 16.79 -5.19
C LEU A 178 9.45 17.81 -4.13
N PRO A 179 8.66 17.98 -3.06
CA PRO A 179 9.01 18.88 -1.97
C PRO A 179 10.35 18.48 -1.35
N ALA A 180 11.17 19.47 -1.05
CA ALA A 180 12.48 19.24 -0.42
C ALA A 180 12.37 18.85 1.07
N ASP A 181 11.25 19.19 1.71
CA ASP A 181 10.98 18.87 3.11
C ASP A 181 10.18 17.54 3.20
N PRO A 182 10.77 16.46 3.72
CA PRO A 182 10.08 15.18 3.84
C PRO A 182 8.88 15.23 4.79
N SER A 183 8.82 16.19 5.72
CA SER A 183 7.68 16.31 6.64
C SER A 183 6.37 16.71 5.97
N LEU A 184 6.42 17.13 4.70
CA LEU A 184 5.24 17.44 3.89
C LEU A 184 4.60 16.20 3.25
N GLY A 185 5.21 15.02 3.39
CA GLY A 185 4.66 13.76 2.89
C GLY A 185 3.54 13.22 3.77
N TYR A 186 2.57 12.57 3.14
CA TYR A 186 1.58 11.74 3.82
C TYR A 186 2.05 10.29 3.85
N TYR A 187 2.40 9.79 5.03
CA TYR A 187 2.99 8.47 5.20
C TYR A 187 1.98 7.47 5.76
N TYR A 188 2.00 6.25 5.23
CA TYR A 188 1.12 5.18 5.67
C TYR A 188 1.77 3.81 5.51
N THR A 189 1.29 2.85 6.28
CA THR A 189 1.68 1.45 6.18
C THR A 189 0.47 0.54 6.18
N GLU A 190 0.55 -0.54 5.41
CA GLU A 190 -0.48 -1.58 5.37
C GLU A 190 0.18 -2.96 5.37
N ALA A 191 -0.24 -3.81 6.30
CA ALA A 191 0.24 -5.19 6.35
C ALA A 191 -0.77 -6.11 5.66
N TRP A 192 -0.43 -6.58 4.47
CA TRP A 192 -1.31 -7.40 3.63
C TRP A 192 -1.14 -8.88 3.91
N SER A 193 -2.21 -9.55 4.30
CA SER A 193 -2.18 -10.99 4.59
C SER A 193 -1.88 -11.82 3.35
N LEU A 194 -0.87 -12.67 3.45
CA LEU A 194 -0.54 -13.65 2.40
C LEU A 194 -1.61 -14.74 2.25
N ALA A 195 -2.48 -14.91 3.26
CA ALA A 195 -3.56 -15.88 3.22
C ALA A 195 -4.89 -15.27 2.72
N LEU A 196 -5.16 -14.01 3.06
CA LEU A 196 -6.46 -13.38 2.78
C LEU A 196 -6.44 -12.46 1.55
N GLY A 197 -5.29 -11.88 1.22
CA GLY A 197 -5.18 -10.93 0.13
C GLY A 197 -5.80 -9.56 0.41
N MET A 198 -5.99 -9.25 1.70
CA MET A 198 -6.52 -8.01 2.28
C MET A 198 -5.61 -7.58 3.43
N PRO A 199 -5.59 -6.28 3.82
CA PRO A 199 -4.81 -5.82 4.96
C PRO A 199 -5.34 -6.44 6.25
N VAL A 200 -4.45 -6.67 7.22
CA VAL A 200 -4.81 -7.11 8.58
C VAL A 200 -4.49 -6.06 9.64
N ALA A 201 -3.62 -5.12 9.31
CA ALA A 201 -3.34 -3.92 10.07
C ALA A 201 -2.99 -2.78 9.10
N GLN A 202 -3.42 -1.57 9.42
CA GLN A 202 -3.13 -0.37 8.63
C GLN A 202 -2.79 0.78 9.58
N SER A 203 -1.92 1.68 9.14
CA SER A 203 -1.54 2.89 9.88
C SER A 203 -1.42 4.04 8.90
N PHE A 204 -2.02 5.19 9.22
CA PHE A 204 -2.16 6.32 8.32
C PHE A 204 -1.72 7.62 9.02
N GLY A 205 -1.20 8.56 8.24
CA GLY A 205 -0.73 9.85 8.76
C GLY A 205 0.43 9.72 9.75
N ILE A 206 1.43 8.91 9.40
CA ILE A 206 2.57 8.60 10.27
C ILE A 206 3.51 9.81 10.36
N ASP A 207 3.66 10.37 11.56
CA ASP A 207 4.67 11.39 11.85
C ASP A 207 6.07 10.76 11.81
N GLN A 208 6.88 11.15 10.82
CA GLN A 208 8.22 10.59 10.62
C GLN A 208 9.20 10.91 11.77
N SER A 209 8.91 11.91 12.60
CA SER A 209 9.77 12.28 13.72
C SER A 209 9.52 11.42 14.96
N THR A 210 8.30 10.92 15.15
CA THR A 210 7.90 10.11 16.31
C THR A 210 7.63 8.65 15.97
N GLY A 211 7.28 8.36 14.71
CA GLY A 211 6.76 7.07 14.25
C GLY A 211 5.31 6.83 14.64
N GLU A 212 4.61 7.80 15.23
CA GLU A 212 3.22 7.65 15.65
C GLU A 212 2.27 7.88 14.46
N ALA A 213 1.31 6.98 14.30
CA ALA A 213 0.24 7.11 13.32
C ALA A 213 -0.92 7.92 13.89
N ALA A 214 -1.51 8.79 13.07
CA ALA A 214 -2.74 9.51 13.43
C ALA A 214 -3.92 8.54 13.58
N ASP A 215 -4.03 7.61 12.63
CA ASP A 215 -5.10 6.61 12.58
C ASP A 215 -4.52 5.21 12.34
N THR A 216 -5.09 4.22 13.00
CA THR A 216 -4.75 2.81 12.79
C THR A 216 -6.02 1.99 12.66
N SER A 217 -5.95 0.91 11.89
CA SER A 217 -7.04 -0.06 11.77
C SER A 217 -6.51 -1.47 11.95
N VAL A 218 -7.35 -2.38 12.44
CA VAL A 218 -7.03 -3.80 12.58
C VAL A 218 -8.20 -4.66 12.14
N LEU A 219 -7.91 -5.79 11.48
CA LEU A 219 -8.92 -6.76 11.09
C LEU A 219 -9.52 -7.42 12.34
N ILE A 220 -10.85 -7.32 12.47
CA ILE A 220 -11.59 -7.82 13.62
C ILE A 220 -12.60 -8.92 13.28
N ALA A 221 -12.99 -9.08 12.01
CA ALA A 221 -13.73 -10.23 11.54
C ALA A 221 -13.53 -10.41 10.02
N TYR A 222 -13.68 -11.64 9.54
CA TYR A 222 -13.76 -11.89 8.10
C TYR A 222 -14.63 -13.11 7.79
N GLU A 223 -15.20 -13.13 6.59
CA GLU A 223 -15.99 -14.23 6.03
C GLU A 223 -15.55 -14.45 4.59
N LEU A 224 -14.94 -15.61 4.28
CA LEU A 224 -14.57 -15.99 2.92
C LEU A 224 -15.69 -16.80 2.26
N LYS A 225 -15.92 -16.60 0.96
CA LYS A 225 -16.89 -17.35 0.15
C LYS A 225 -16.28 -18.50 -0.64
#